data_AF-A0A843DGF7-F1
#
_entry.id   AF-A0A843DGF7-F1
#
_cell.length_a   1.000
_cell.length_b   1.000
_cell.length_c   1.000
_cell.angle_alpha   90.00
_cell.angle_beta   90.00
_cell.angle_gamma   90.00
#
_symmetry.space_group_name_H-M   'P 1'
#
loop_
_entity.id
_entity.type
_entity.pdbx_description
1 polymer ?
#
loop_
_entity_poly.entity_id
_entity_poly.type
_entity_poly.pdbx_seq_one_letter_code
_entity_poly.pdbx_strand_id
1 'polypeptide(L)'
;MNEITKSRKYARVNVTEKELAQIDEIANCLGYPNRTELYTACIHILLYGEGNTLLLNHQRTEACTDEMQAFFAVLDDIAFPIIAMRGIAPVYTFLLDDIRRELFTRTNTVPSDERMKDWLKIYANIRRPHLLEYEADIRRRQYLEEQEVSA
;
A
#
# COMPACT_ATOMS: atom_id res chain seq x y z
N MET A 1 -22.70 -8.52 22.65
CA MET A 1 -21.66 -8.32 21.61
C MET A 1 -22.13 -7.17 20.74
N ASN A 2 -21.51 -5.99 20.83
CA ASN A 2 -21.88 -4.85 20.00
C ASN A 2 -21.03 -4.88 18.73
N GLU A 3 -21.66 -5.10 17.58
CA GLU A 3 -21.06 -4.87 16.27
C GLU A 3 -20.69 -3.38 16.15
N ILE A 4 -19.39 -3.07 16.13
CA ILE A 4 -18.93 -1.74 15.74
C ILE A 4 -19.05 -1.65 14.23
N THR A 5 -20.23 -1.28 13.74
CA THR A 5 -20.42 -0.87 12.35
C THR A 5 -19.66 0.44 12.14
N LYS A 6 -18.51 0.41 11.45
CA LYS A 6 -17.79 1.61 11.01
C LYS A 6 -18.70 2.39 10.04
N SER A 7 -19.46 3.35 10.56
CA SER A 7 -20.25 4.27 9.75
C SER A 7 -19.32 5.22 8.98
N ARG A 8 -19.34 5.15 7.64
CA ARG A 8 -18.67 6.14 6.78
C ARG A 8 -19.37 7.48 6.97
N LYS A 9 -18.66 8.46 7.53
CA LYS A 9 -19.14 9.83 7.67
C LYS A 9 -18.76 10.63 6.43
N TYR A 10 -19.74 11.34 5.87
CA TYR A 10 -19.54 12.23 4.73
C TYR A 10 -19.56 13.69 5.19
N ALA A 11 -18.62 14.48 4.70
CA ALA A 11 -18.64 15.93 4.81
C ALA A 11 -18.83 16.50 3.40
N ARG A 12 -19.72 17.49 3.27
CA ARG A 12 -19.94 18.21 2.01
C ARG A 12 -19.23 19.55 2.10
N VAL A 13 -18.45 19.87 1.09
CA VAL A 13 -17.76 21.15 0.95
C VAL A 13 -18.36 21.86 -0.25
N ASN A 14 -18.75 23.12 -0.07
CA ASN A 14 -19.19 23.95 -1.18
C ASN A 14 -17.96 24.56 -1.83
N VAL A 15 -17.80 24.30 -3.12
CA VAL A 15 -16.72 24.82 -3.97
C VAL A 15 -17.33 25.30 -5.28
N THR A 16 -16.77 26.37 -5.82
CA THR A 16 -17.16 26.90 -7.13
C THR A 16 -16.68 25.97 -8.26
N GLU A 17 -17.27 26.07 -9.45
CA GLU A 17 -16.84 25.28 -10.61
C GLU A 17 -15.37 25.51 -10.97
N LYS A 18 -14.89 26.76 -10.82
CA LYS A 18 -13.48 27.10 -11.08
C LYS A 18 -12.54 26.40 -10.11
N GLU A 19 -12.86 26.42 -8.82
CA GLU A 19 -12.07 25.71 -7.81
C GLU A 19 -12.11 24.20 -8.05
N LEU A 20 -13.28 23.67 -8.40
CA LEU A 20 -13.45 22.26 -8.76
C LEU A 20 -12.52 21.82 -9.90
N ALA A 21 -12.44 22.61 -10.97
CA ALA A 21 -11.53 22.34 -12.09
C ALA A 21 -10.05 22.39 -11.67
N GLN A 22 -9.67 23.34 -10.82
CA GLN A 22 -8.32 23.41 -10.26
C GLN A 22 -7.99 22.19 -9.38
N ILE A 23 -8.96 21.73 -8.59
CA ILE A 23 -8.81 20.54 -7.73
C ILE A 23 -8.69 19.28 -8.59
N ASP A 24 -9.44 19.17 -9.68
CA ASP A 24 -9.29 18.07 -10.65
C ASP A 24 -7.91 18.03 -11.27
N GLU A 25 -7.42 19.20 -11.69
CA GLU A 25 -6.08 19.34 -12.25
C GLU A 25 -5.02 18.90 -11.23
N ILE A 26 -5.12 19.37 -9.99
CA ILE A 26 -4.23 18.97 -8.89
C ILE A 26 -4.32 17.47 -8.63
N ALA A 27 -5.52 16.90 -8.56
CA ALA A 27 -5.72 15.47 -8.33
C ALA A 27 -5.06 14.64 -9.44
N ASN A 28 -5.25 15.04 -10.70
CA ASN A 28 -4.64 14.36 -11.85
C ASN A 28 -3.11 14.47 -11.85
N CYS A 29 -2.56 15.68 -11.66
CA CYS A 29 -1.12 15.91 -11.59
C CYS A 29 -0.45 15.08 -10.49
N LEU A 30 -1.15 14.90 -9.36
CA LEU A 30 -0.66 14.15 -8.21
C LEU A 30 -1.06 12.67 -8.22
N GLY A 31 -1.70 12.17 -9.28
CA GLY A 31 -2.02 10.75 -9.45
C GLY A 31 -3.14 10.22 -8.54
N TYR A 32 -4.02 11.09 -8.04
CA TYR A 32 -5.17 10.67 -7.25
C TYR A 32 -6.31 10.19 -8.15
N PRO A 33 -6.92 9.03 -7.85
CA PRO A 33 -7.98 8.46 -8.68
C PRO A 33 -9.29 9.25 -8.60
N ASN A 34 -9.48 10.06 -7.56
CA ASN A 34 -10.60 10.96 -7.40
C ASN A 34 -10.28 12.05 -6.36
N ARG A 35 -11.12 13.10 -6.35
CA ARG A 35 -11.00 14.23 -5.42
C ARG A 35 -11.10 13.80 -3.95
N THR A 36 -11.92 12.79 -3.65
CA THR A 36 -12.10 12.33 -2.27
C THR A 36 -10.79 11.79 -1.69
N GLU A 37 -10.06 10.98 -2.45
CA GLU A 37 -8.75 10.46 -2.05
C GLU A 37 -7.73 11.60 -1.84
N LEU A 38 -7.71 12.61 -2.74
CA LEU A 38 -6.88 13.81 -2.56
C LEU A 38 -7.22 14.53 -1.26
N TYR A 39 -8.51 14.80 -1.00
CA TYR A 39 -8.94 15.49 0.21
C TYR A 39 -8.66 14.70 1.48
N THR A 40 -8.88 13.38 1.46
CA THR A 40 -8.56 12.52 2.60
C THR A 40 -7.07 12.56 2.91
N ALA A 41 -6.20 12.54 1.90
CA ALA A 41 -4.76 12.68 2.08
C ALA A 41 -4.39 14.05 2.67
N CYS A 42 -4.93 15.14 2.12
CA CYS A 42 -4.69 16.50 2.63
C CYS A 42 -5.17 16.67 4.08
N ILE A 43 -6.33 16.14 4.44
CA ILE A 43 -6.86 16.17 5.82
C ILE A 43 -5.95 15.37 6.76
N HIS A 44 -5.49 14.19 6.33
CA HIS A 44 -4.53 13.42 7.12
C HIS A 44 -3.25 14.21 7.39
N ILE A 45 -2.74 14.94 6.41
CA ILE A 45 -1.55 15.78 6.58
C ILE A 45 -1.81 16.93 7.54
N LEU A 46 -2.95 17.62 7.40
CA LEU A 46 -3.32 18.73 8.28
C LEU A 46 -3.51 18.28 9.74
N LEU A 47 -4.09 17.10 9.95
CA LEU A 47 -4.39 16.58 11.29
C LEU A 47 -3.18 15.91 11.95
N TYR A 48 -2.33 15.23 11.17
CA TYR A 48 -1.29 14.35 11.71
C TYR A 48 0.13 14.76 11.31
N GLY A 49 0.31 15.77 10.45
CA GLY A 49 1.62 16.28 10.04
C GLY A 49 2.43 15.34 9.13
N GLU A 50 1.89 14.17 8.76
CA GLU A 50 2.59 13.18 7.96
C GLU A 50 2.43 13.44 6.45
N GLY A 51 3.25 14.34 5.89
CA GLY A 51 3.31 14.67 4.45
C GLY A 51 3.66 13.51 3.49
N ASN A 52 3.82 12.29 4.01
CA ASN A 52 4.22 11.11 3.25
C ASN A 52 3.19 10.70 2.19
N THR A 53 1.88 10.87 2.43
CA THR A 53 0.84 10.44 1.49
C THR A 53 0.81 11.25 0.18
N LEU A 54 1.14 12.55 0.22
CA LEU A 54 1.26 13.39 -0.99
C LEU A 54 2.51 13.04 -1.81
N LEU A 55 3.66 12.86 -1.14
CA LEU A 55 4.90 12.42 -1.79
C LEU A 55 4.74 11.02 -2.42
N LEU A 56 4.06 10.10 -1.73
CA LEU A 56 3.78 8.75 -2.21
C LEU A 56 2.90 8.73 -3.47
N ASN A 57 1.95 9.65 -3.63
CA ASN A 57 1.08 9.69 -4.82
C ASN A 57 1.68 10.49 -5.97
N HIS A 58 2.43 11.58 -5.73
CA HIS A 58 3.20 12.23 -6.79
C HIS A 58 4.32 11.31 -7.33
N GLN A 59 4.94 10.49 -6.47
CA GLN A 59 5.85 9.42 -6.89
C GLN A 59 5.15 8.25 -7.62
N ARG A 60 3.82 8.10 -7.50
CA ARG A 60 3.05 7.10 -8.27
C ARG A 60 2.87 7.51 -9.73
N THR A 61 2.82 8.80 -10.05
CA THR A 61 2.59 9.28 -11.42
C THR A 61 3.87 9.46 -12.24
N GLU A 62 5.04 9.74 -11.63
CA GLU A 62 6.23 10.07 -12.42
C GLU A 62 7.32 8.98 -12.56
N ALA A 63 7.35 7.88 -11.78
CA ALA A 63 8.36 6.85 -12.03
C ALA A 63 8.08 5.49 -11.35
N CYS A 64 7.00 4.79 -11.70
CA CYS A 64 7.00 3.33 -11.51
C CYS A 64 7.86 2.71 -12.63
N THR A 65 9.19 2.76 -12.44
CA THR A 65 10.15 2.21 -13.41
C THR A 65 9.90 0.72 -13.59
N ASP A 66 10.24 0.17 -14.75
CA ASP A 66 10.12 -1.28 -15.02
C ASP A 66 10.80 -2.12 -13.92
N GLU A 67 11.89 -1.60 -13.36
CA GLU A 67 12.61 -2.18 -12.23
C GLU A 67 11.78 -2.24 -10.93
N MET A 68 11.00 -1.19 -10.63
CA MET A 68 10.12 -1.15 -9.46
C MET A 68 8.93 -2.10 -9.64
N GLN A 69 8.39 -2.21 -10.85
CA GLN A 69 7.33 -3.17 -11.15
C GLN A 69 7.81 -4.61 -11.04
N ALA A 70 9.01 -4.89 -11.56
CA ALA A 70 9.64 -6.20 -11.40
C ALA A 70 9.88 -6.53 -9.92
N PHE A 71 10.34 -5.55 -9.13
CA PHE A 71 10.47 -5.71 -7.68
C PHE A 71 9.13 -6.05 -7.01
N PHE A 72 8.04 -5.40 -7.39
CA PHE A 72 6.71 -5.72 -6.85
C PHE A 72 6.24 -7.11 -7.23
N ALA A 73 6.46 -7.53 -8.47
CA ALA A 73 6.13 -8.88 -8.91
C ALA A 73 6.91 -9.94 -8.10
N VAL A 74 8.20 -9.71 -7.84
CA VAL A 74 8.99 -10.58 -6.96
C VAL A 74 8.38 -10.63 -5.56
N LEU A 75 8.02 -9.47 -4.98
CA LEU A 75 7.40 -9.44 -3.66
C LEU A 75 6.06 -10.16 -3.61
N ASP A 76 5.23 -10.04 -4.66
CA ASP A 76 3.96 -10.75 -4.78
C ASP A 76 4.22 -12.29 -4.77
N ASP A 77 5.28 -12.75 -5.43
CA ASP A 77 5.62 -14.17 -5.55
C ASP A 77 6.20 -14.78 -4.26
N ILE A 78 7.14 -14.11 -3.61
CA ILE A 78 7.94 -14.72 -2.52
C ILE A 78 7.73 -14.10 -1.14
N ALA A 79 7.29 -12.84 -1.06
CA ALA A 79 7.25 -12.10 0.20
C ALA A 79 5.82 -11.78 0.67
N PHE A 80 4.81 -11.87 -0.20
CA PHE A 80 3.45 -11.44 0.10
C PHE A 80 2.88 -12.06 1.39
N PRO A 81 2.91 -13.39 1.61
CA PRO A 81 2.38 -13.98 2.83
C PRO A 81 3.12 -13.51 4.10
N ILE A 82 4.42 -13.30 3.99
CA ILE A 82 5.27 -12.87 5.10
C ILE A 82 4.96 -11.42 5.46
N ILE A 83 4.81 -10.56 4.44
CA ILE A 83 4.41 -9.16 4.62
C ILE A 83 3.01 -9.08 5.24
N ALA A 84 2.07 -9.88 4.75
CA ALA A 84 0.69 -9.89 5.25
C ALA A 84 0.63 -10.29 6.73
N MET A 85 1.40 -11.32 7.13
CA MET A 85 1.30 -11.88 8.48
C MET A 85 2.24 -11.25 9.50
N ARG A 86 3.40 -10.74 9.07
CA ARG A 86 4.48 -10.27 9.96
C ARG A 86 5.01 -8.88 9.62
N GLY A 87 4.43 -8.22 8.62
CA GLY A 87 4.85 -6.90 8.16
C GLY A 87 6.14 -6.92 7.35
N ILE A 88 6.66 -5.74 7.05
CA ILE A 88 7.81 -5.57 6.14
C ILE A 88 9.17 -5.84 6.77
N ALA A 89 9.29 -5.81 8.11
CA ALA A 89 10.59 -5.93 8.78
C ALA A 89 11.30 -7.28 8.52
N PRO A 90 10.62 -8.45 8.59
CA PRO A 90 11.23 -9.75 8.32
C PRO A 90 11.74 -9.90 6.88
N VAL A 91 11.19 -9.15 5.94
CA VAL A 91 11.63 -9.17 4.53
C VAL A 91 13.09 -8.74 4.43
N TYR A 92 13.49 -7.68 5.16
CA TYR A 92 14.89 -7.24 5.17
C TYR A 92 15.81 -8.20 5.90
N THR A 93 15.31 -8.81 6.98
CA THR A 93 16.14 -9.66 7.82
C THR A 93 16.42 -11.01 7.15
N PHE A 94 15.47 -11.54 6.39
CA PHE A 94 15.54 -12.93 5.93
C PHE A 94 15.37 -13.14 4.43
N LEU A 95 14.71 -12.23 3.70
CA LEU A 95 14.37 -12.45 2.28
C LEU A 95 15.12 -11.52 1.33
N LEU A 96 15.90 -10.58 1.85
CA LEU A 96 16.49 -9.54 1.01
C LEU A 96 17.40 -10.12 -0.07
N ASP A 97 18.20 -11.13 0.28
CA ASP A 97 19.11 -11.78 -0.67
C ASP A 97 18.36 -12.61 -1.73
N ASP A 98 17.26 -13.25 -1.36
CA ASP A 98 16.42 -14.01 -2.30
C ASP A 98 15.70 -13.06 -3.26
N ILE A 99 15.18 -11.94 -2.76
CA ILE A 99 14.57 -10.88 -3.58
C ILE A 99 15.59 -10.29 -4.55
N ARG A 100 16.82 -9.99 -4.09
CA ARG A 100 17.89 -9.48 -4.96
C ARG A 100 18.23 -10.47 -6.07
N ARG A 101 18.33 -11.75 -5.73
CA ARG A 101 18.65 -12.80 -6.71
C ARG A 101 17.56 -12.90 -7.77
N GLU A 102 16.30 -12.98 -7.35
CA GLU A 102 15.17 -13.10 -8.26
C GLU A 102 15.00 -11.85 -9.13
N LEU A 103 15.19 -10.66 -8.55
CA LEU A 103 15.16 -9.41 -9.30
C LEU A 103 16.28 -9.35 -10.34
N PHE A 104 17.51 -9.73 -9.97
CA PHE A 104 18.62 -9.81 -10.91
C PHE A 104 18.34 -10.77 -12.07
N THR A 105 17.70 -11.92 -11.80
CA THR A 105 17.30 -12.86 -12.86
C THR A 105 16.28 -12.25 -13.83
N ARG A 106 15.39 -11.37 -13.35
CA ARG A 106 14.33 -10.76 -14.16
C ARG A 106 14.78 -9.50 -14.91
N THR A 107 15.57 -8.65 -14.28
CA THR A 107 15.91 -7.31 -14.81
C THR A 107 17.38 -7.15 -15.18
N ASN A 108 18.24 -8.11 -14.83
CA ASN A 108 19.70 -8.00 -14.93
C ASN A 108 20.27 -6.80 -14.15
N THR A 109 19.53 -6.28 -13.17
CA THR A 109 19.91 -5.16 -12.30
C THR A 109 19.56 -5.46 -10.85
N VAL A 110 20.31 -4.86 -9.92
CA VAL A 110 19.98 -4.89 -8.49
C VAL A 110 19.97 -3.44 -7.98
N PRO A 111 18.82 -2.93 -7.51
CA PRO A 111 18.73 -1.60 -6.94
C PRO A 111 19.48 -1.51 -5.61
N SER A 112 19.78 -0.28 -5.17
CA SER A 112 20.38 -0.05 -3.85
C SER A 112 19.41 -0.42 -2.71
N ASP A 113 19.98 -0.72 -1.55
CA ASP A 113 19.21 -1.11 -0.36
C ASP A 113 18.26 -0.03 0.11
N GLU A 114 18.67 1.24 0.03
CA GLU A 114 17.81 2.38 0.36
C GLU A 114 16.61 2.46 -0.59
N ARG A 115 16.84 2.21 -1.89
CA ARG A 115 15.80 2.24 -2.90
C ARG A 115 14.81 1.09 -2.76
N MET A 116 15.31 -0.13 -2.54
CA MET A 116 14.47 -1.29 -2.20
C MET A 116 13.69 -1.03 -0.91
N LYS A 117 14.30 -0.31 0.05
CA LYS A 117 13.62 0.01 1.30
C LYS A 117 12.38 0.87 1.10
N ASP A 118 12.52 1.90 0.29
CA ASP A 118 11.43 2.81 0.00
C ASP A 118 10.38 2.13 -0.87
N TRP A 119 10.80 1.32 -1.85
CA TRP A 119 9.88 0.51 -2.66
C TRP A 119 9.05 -0.46 -1.83
N LEU A 120 9.62 -1.10 -0.81
CA LEU A 120 8.86 -2.01 0.04
C LEU A 120 7.80 -1.27 0.89
N LYS A 121 8.09 -0.05 1.35
CA LYS A 121 7.10 0.79 2.02
C LYS A 121 5.97 1.17 1.05
N ILE A 122 6.33 1.55 -0.17
CA ILE A 122 5.37 1.87 -1.23
C ILE A 122 4.49 0.64 -1.53
N TYR A 123 5.09 -0.53 -1.70
CA TYR A 123 4.41 -1.80 -1.92
C TYR A 123 3.41 -2.11 -0.80
N ALA A 124 3.84 -2.05 0.46
CA ALA A 124 2.98 -2.37 1.61
C ALA A 124 1.77 -1.43 1.70
N ASN A 125 1.94 -0.17 1.29
CA ASN A 125 0.83 0.79 1.21
C ASN A 125 -0.10 0.50 0.03
N ILE A 126 0.44 0.22 -1.16
CA ILE A 126 -0.36 -0.09 -2.36
C ILE A 126 -1.15 -1.39 -2.18
N ARG A 127 -0.51 -2.44 -1.67
CA ARG A 127 -1.09 -3.77 -1.47
C ARG A 127 -1.88 -3.88 -0.16
N ARG A 128 -1.94 -2.83 0.67
CA ARG A 128 -2.59 -2.85 1.99
C ARG A 128 -3.96 -3.52 2.02
N PRO A 129 -4.90 -3.25 1.09
CA PRO A 129 -6.20 -3.93 1.08
C PRO A 129 -6.08 -5.45 0.96
N HIS A 130 -5.23 -5.92 0.03
CA HIS A 130 -5.01 -7.34 -0.25
C HIS A 130 -4.29 -8.03 0.92
N LEU A 131 -3.32 -7.35 1.55
CA LEU A 131 -2.62 -7.87 2.72
C LEU A 131 -3.58 -8.09 3.90
N LEU A 132 -4.50 -7.15 4.14
CA LEU A 132 -5.50 -7.26 5.21
C LEU A 132 -6.53 -8.36 4.92
N GLU A 133 -6.93 -8.51 3.66
CA GLU A 133 -7.82 -9.59 3.24
C GLU A 133 -7.17 -10.96 3.46
N TYR A 134 -5.91 -11.12 3.04
CA TYR A 134 -5.16 -12.34 3.27
C TYR A 134 -5.02 -12.68 4.75
N GLU A 135 -4.67 -11.70 5.60
CA GLU A 135 -4.57 -11.87 7.05
C GLU A 135 -5.92 -12.34 7.66
N ALA A 136 -7.02 -11.72 7.22
CA ALA A 136 -8.36 -12.08 7.68
C ALA A 136 -8.75 -13.52 7.27
N ASP A 137 -8.42 -13.92 6.05
CA ASP A 137 -8.68 -15.27 5.54
C ASP A 137 -7.90 -16.34 6.29
N ILE A 138 -6.61 -16.11 6.57
CA ILE A 138 -5.80 -17.05 7.35
C ILE A 138 -6.36 -17.19 8.77
N ARG A 139 -6.71 -16.09 9.44
CA ARG A 139 -7.33 -16.14 10.77
C ARG A 139 -8.66 -16.88 10.78
N ARG A 140 -9.47 -16.70 9.73
CA ARG A 140 -10.74 -17.44 9.59
C ARG A 140 -10.51 -18.95 9.49
N ARG A 141 -9.52 -19.39 8.70
CA ARG A 141 -9.18 -20.82 8.57
C ARG A 141 -8.71 -21.40 9.88
N GLN A 142 -7.80 -20.72 10.58
CA GLN A 142 -7.29 -21.15 11.88
C GLN A 142 -8.43 -21.35 12.90
N TYR A 143 -9.39 -20.42 12.95
CA TYR A 143 -10.55 -20.54 13.83
C TYR A 143 -11.42 -21.76 13.53
N LEU A 144 -11.63 -22.09 12.25
CA LEU A 144 -12.42 -23.25 11.85
C LEU A 144 -11.71 -24.56 12.20
N GLU A 145 -10.39 -24.63 11.98
CA GLU A 145 -9.56 -25.79 12.34
C GLU A 145 -9.57 -26.05 13.87
N GLU A 146 -9.51 -24.99 14.69
CA GLU A 146 -9.58 -25.10 16.16
C GLU A 146 -10.94 -25.61 16.66
N GLN A 147 -12.04 -25.32 15.95
CA GLN A 147 -13.37 -25.82 16.28
C GLN A 147 -13.54 -27.31 15.93
N GLU A 148 -12.97 -27.76 14.81
CA GLU A 148 -13.04 -29.17 14.40
C GLU A 148 -12.21 -30.10 15.30
N VAL A 149 -11.10 -29.61 15.87
CA VAL A 149 -10.25 -30.37 16.81
C VAL A 149 -10.85 -30.45 18.22
N SER A 150 -11.79 -29.55 18.54
CA SER A 150 -12.44 -29.48 19.87
C SER A 150 -13.81 -30.19 19.92
N ALA A 151 -14.27 -30.77 18.81
CA ALA A 151 -15.52 -31.52 18.68
C ALA A 151 -15.27 -33.04 18.61
#